data_AF-U1NS31-F1
#
_entry.id   AF-U1NS31-F1
#
_cell.length_a   1.000
_cell.length_b   1.000
_cell.length_c   1.000
_cell.angle_alpha   90.00
_cell.angle_beta   90.00
_cell.angle_gamma   90.00
#
_symmetry.space_group_name_H-M   'P 1'
#
loop_
_entity.id
_entity.type
_entity.pdbx_description
1 polymer ?
#
loop_
_entity_poly.entity_id
_entity_poly.type
_entity_poly.pdbx_seq_one_letter_code
_entity_poly.pdbx_strand_id
1 'polypeptide(L)'
;MFPREYRGVAVAVVLFLLVQLGALALVQTFFTQGYQAVEDPSDPTNSIVYIGAVLVATVFFLAAFKYDLDWVVKVVIVGTSGLLSWYVFTAVVSAGVAAVLGAGVSVALWVYPEWYVVDTAGVLMGAGAAGLFGITFGLLPAIVLLSVLAVYDAISVYKTEHMLDLADGVMDLRIPVILVIPLTLSYSLLEEVGGDGDSEDDDSEDTAVDDDIDSDRR
;
A
#
# COMPACT_ATOMS: atom_id res chain seq x y z
N MET A 1 -27.17 -11.61 -11.10
CA MET A 1 -26.31 -11.35 -9.92
C MET A 1 -24.90 -11.22 -10.46
N PHE A 2 -24.30 -10.03 -10.44
CA PHE A 2 -22.90 -9.91 -10.86
C PHE A 2 -22.05 -10.65 -9.83
N PRO A 3 -21.18 -11.58 -10.26
CA PRO A 3 -20.27 -12.24 -9.34
C PRO A 3 -19.44 -11.20 -8.56
N ARG A 4 -19.25 -11.45 -7.26
CA ARG A 4 -18.57 -10.56 -6.30
C ARG A 4 -17.17 -10.15 -6.78
N GLU A 5 -16.56 -11.00 -7.60
CA GLU A 5 -15.28 -10.84 -8.27
C GLU A 5 -15.28 -9.65 -9.25
N TYR A 6 -16.37 -9.43 -10.00
CA TYR A 6 -16.48 -8.27 -10.91
C TYR A 6 -16.47 -6.94 -10.17
N ARG A 7 -17.00 -6.92 -8.94
CA ARG A 7 -16.99 -5.71 -8.12
C ARG A 7 -15.58 -5.38 -7.66
N GLY A 8 -14.82 -6.39 -7.21
CA GLY A 8 -13.42 -6.23 -6.85
C GLY A 8 -12.59 -5.69 -8.03
N VAL A 9 -12.73 -6.31 -9.21
CA VAL A 9 -12.06 -5.83 -10.43
C VAL A 9 -12.46 -4.39 -10.77
N ALA A 10 -13.75 -4.05 -10.68
CA ALA A 10 -14.21 -2.68 -10.94
C ALA A 10 -13.61 -1.66 -9.96
N VAL A 11 -13.52 -2.00 -8.66
CA VAL A 11 -12.87 -1.14 -7.66
C VAL A 11 -11.39 -0.95 -7.99
N ALA A 12 -10.66 -2.02 -8.31
CA ALA A 12 -9.26 -1.94 -8.69
C ALA A 12 -9.04 -1.02 -9.91
N VAL A 13 -9.88 -1.16 -10.95
CA VAL A 13 -9.82 -0.30 -12.14
C VAL A 13 -10.12 1.16 -11.79
N VAL A 14 -11.11 1.42 -10.93
CA VAL A 14 -11.43 2.78 -10.49
C VAL A 14 -10.27 3.40 -9.72
N LEU A 15 -9.67 2.69 -8.74
CA LEU A 15 -8.51 3.17 -7.99
C LEU A 15 -7.33 3.49 -8.92
N PHE A 16 -7.04 2.59 -9.87
CA PHE A 16 -6.01 2.78 -10.88
C PHE A 16 -6.25 4.04 -11.73
N LEU A 17 -7.47 4.23 -12.23
CA LEU A 17 -7.83 5.41 -13.03
C LEU A 17 -7.76 6.71 -12.20
N LEU A 18 -8.20 6.68 -10.94
CA LEU A 18 -8.13 7.85 -10.06
C LEU A 18 -6.67 8.28 -9.83
N VAL A 19 -5.77 7.33 -9.60
CA VAL A 19 -4.33 7.61 -9.46
C VAL A 19 -3.78 8.25 -10.73
N GLN A 20 -4.06 7.67 -11.91
CA GLN A 20 -3.54 8.20 -13.18
C GLN A 20 -4.08 9.59 -13.51
N LEU A 21 -5.39 9.78 -13.42
CA LEU A 21 -6.03 11.06 -13.70
C LEU A 21 -5.61 12.11 -12.69
N GLY A 22 -5.49 11.73 -11.41
CA GLY A 22 -4.96 12.60 -10.35
C GLY A 22 -3.53 13.03 -10.63
N ALA A 23 -2.65 12.09 -11.02
CA ALA A 23 -1.27 12.40 -11.38
C ALA A 23 -1.21 13.40 -12.55
N LEU A 24 -1.94 13.15 -13.63
CA LEU A 24 -1.99 14.05 -14.79
C LEU A 24 -2.51 15.45 -14.42
N ALA A 25 -3.50 15.53 -13.53
CA ALA A 25 -4.02 16.81 -13.05
C ALA A 25 -2.98 17.60 -12.22
N LEU A 26 -2.07 16.91 -11.52
CA LEU A 26 -1.06 17.51 -10.66
C LEU A 26 0.23 17.92 -11.38
N VAL A 27 0.58 17.25 -12.49
CA VAL A 27 1.84 17.44 -13.22
C VAL A 27 2.16 18.91 -13.49
N GLN A 28 1.21 19.66 -14.07
CA GLN A 28 1.44 21.07 -14.42
C GLN A 28 1.69 21.90 -13.17
N THR A 29 0.90 21.70 -12.12
CA THR A 29 1.03 22.46 -10.88
C THR A 29 2.37 22.18 -10.19
N PHE A 30 2.76 20.91 -10.07
CA PHE A 30 4.04 20.54 -9.49
C PHE A 30 5.24 21.09 -10.26
N PHE A 31 5.15 21.10 -11.60
CA PHE A 31 6.17 21.72 -12.44
C PHE A 31 6.28 23.23 -12.16
N THR A 32 5.14 23.95 -12.07
CA THR A 32 5.14 25.40 -11.77
C THR A 32 5.59 25.73 -10.35
N GLN A 33 5.39 24.82 -9.39
CA GLN A 33 5.88 24.95 -8.02
C GLN A 33 7.37 24.59 -7.88
N GLY A 34 8.01 24.15 -8.96
CA GLY A 34 9.43 23.82 -8.96
C GLY A 34 9.77 22.54 -8.22
N TYR A 35 8.84 21.59 -8.12
CA TYR A 35 9.06 20.30 -7.45
C TYR A 35 9.87 19.29 -8.28
N GLN A 36 10.37 19.68 -9.45
CA GLN A 36 11.24 18.83 -10.25
C GLN A 36 12.55 18.59 -9.50
N ALA A 37 12.84 17.32 -9.21
CA ALA A 37 13.97 16.95 -8.35
C ALA A 37 15.33 16.89 -9.07
N VAL A 38 15.34 16.91 -10.40
CA VAL A 38 16.55 16.78 -11.23
C VAL A 38 16.64 17.91 -12.24
N GLU A 39 17.86 18.27 -12.66
CA GLU A 39 18.07 19.36 -13.63
C GLU A 39 17.70 18.96 -15.06
N ASP A 40 18.15 17.77 -15.50
CA ASP A 40 17.81 17.20 -16.81
C ASP A 40 17.03 15.89 -16.65
N PRO A 41 15.69 15.92 -16.79
CA PRO A 41 14.86 14.71 -16.74
C PRO A 41 15.23 13.64 -17.77
N SER A 42 15.91 14.00 -18.87
CA SER A 42 16.25 13.06 -19.94
C SER A 42 17.56 12.29 -19.69
N ASP A 43 18.33 12.65 -18.67
CA ASP A 43 19.58 11.98 -18.34
C ASP A 43 19.31 10.54 -17.81
N PRO A 44 19.79 9.48 -18.49
CA PRO A 44 19.61 8.09 -18.04
C PRO A 44 20.29 7.79 -16.70
N THR A 45 21.24 8.63 -16.25
CA THR A 45 21.88 8.51 -14.94
C THR A 45 20.87 8.65 -13.80
N ASN A 46 19.79 9.43 -14.01
CA ASN A 46 18.73 9.58 -13.02
C ASN A 46 18.13 8.21 -12.65
N SER A 47 17.92 7.32 -13.61
CA SER A 47 17.40 5.98 -13.33
C SER A 47 18.30 5.20 -12.38
N ILE A 48 19.62 5.30 -12.55
CA ILE A 48 20.61 4.61 -11.70
C ILE A 48 20.56 5.17 -10.27
N VAL A 49 20.52 6.50 -10.14
CA VAL A 49 20.43 7.17 -8.82
C VAL A 49 19.18 6.73 -8.08
N TYR A 50 18.03 6.72 -8.75
CA TYR A 50 16.76 6.32 -8.14
C TYR A 50 16.66 4.82 -7.86
N ILE A 51 17.24 3.95 -8.71
CA ILE A 51 17.39 2.52 -8.37
C ILE A 51 18.21 2.39 -7.08
N GLY A 52 19.32 3.11 -6.95
CA GLY A 52 20.12 3.14 -5.73
C GLY A 52 19.32 3.61 -4.52
N ALA A 53 18.54 4.68 -4.66
CA ALA A 53 17.68 5.20 -3.59
C ALA A 53 16.60 4.18 -3.17
N VAL A 54 15.98 3.49 -4.13
CA VAL A 54 15.02 2.41 -3.85
C VAL A 54 15.70 1.28 -3.09
N LEU A 55 16.88 0.83 -3.51
CA LEU A 55 17.62 -0.22 -2.80
C LEU A 55 17.98 0.19 -1.37
N VAL A 56 18.39 1.44 -1.15
CA VAL A 56 18.67 1.97 0.19
C VAL A 56 17.39 1.95 1.05
N ALA A 57 16.27 2.41 0.50
CA ALA A 57 14.98 2.38 1.19
C ALA A 57 14.55 0.94 1.52
N THR A 58 14.71 0.00 0.59
CA THR A 58 14.42 -1.42 0.80
C THR A 58 15.28 -2.00 1.92
N VAL A 59 16.60 -1.77 1.90
CA VAL A 59 17.49 -2.24 2.97
C VAL A 59 17.11 -1.62 4.31
N PHE A 60 16.71 -0.35 4.33
CA PHE A 60 16.21 0.30 5.54
C PHE A 60 14.95 -0.39 6.09
N PHE A 61 13.95 -0.65 5.25
CA PHE A 61 12.73 -1.36 5.68
C PHE A 61 13.02 -2.79 6.13
N LEU A 62 13.86 -3.54 5.39
CA LEU A 62 14.28 -4.89 5.78
C LEU A 62 15.04 -4.88 7.11
N ALA A 63 15.88 -3.88 7.36
CA ALA A 63 16.55 -3.73 8.65
C ALA A 63 15.53 -3.42 9.76
N ALA A 64 14.58 -2.53 9.52
CA ALA A 64 13.54 -2.21 10.50
C ALA A 64 12.73 -3.44 10.88
N PHE A 65 12.31 -4.27 9.91
CA PHE A 65 11.63 -5.54 10.19
C PHE A 65 12.53 -6.55 10.90
N LYS A 66 13.79 -6.68 10.49
CA LYS A 66 14.76 -7.57 11.13
C LYS A 66 15.00 -7.25 12.62
N TYR A 67 14.80 -6.00 13.02
CA TYR A 67 14.98 -5.55 14.40
C TYR A 67 13.64 -5.32 15.12
N ASP A 68 12.52 -5.82 14.57
CA ASP A 68 11.18 -5.71 15.14
C ASP A 68 10.77 -4.24 15.44
N LEU A 69 11.18 -3.33 14.55
CA LEU A 69 10.94 -1.88 14.67
C LEU A 69 9.64 -1.47 13.97
N ASP A 70 8.55 -2.18 14.20
CA ASP A 70 7.25 -1.96 13.52
C ASP A 70 6.74 -0.54 13.69
N TRP A 71 6.96 0.06 14.87
CA TRP A 71 6.60 1.45 15.13
C TRP A 71 7.37 2.43 14.24
N VAL A 72 8.64 2.15 13.90
CA VAL A 72 9.44 3.00 12.99
C VAL A 72 8.86 2.93 11.60
N VAL A 73 8.55 1.72 11.13
CA VAL A 73 7.94 1.50 9.82
C VAL A 73 6.61 2.24 9.73
N LYS A 74 5.75 2.12 10.76
CA LYS A 74 4.48 2.85 10.85
C LYS A 74 4.67 4.36 10.82
N VAL A 75 5.64 4.91 11.56
CA VAL A 75 5.95 6.35 11.56
C VAL A 75 6.42 6.82 10.18
N VAL A 76 7.30 6.06 9.52
CA VAL A 76 7.80 6.40 8.19
C VAL A 76 6.66 6.40 7.17
N ILE A 77 5.80 5.40 7.19
CA ILE A 77 4.67 5.30 6.26
C ILE A 77 3.68 6.42 6.52
N VAL A 78 3.18 6.58 7.74
CA VAL A 78 2.20 7.62 8.07
C VAL A 78 2.76 9.04 7.84
N GLY A 79 4.06 9.24 8.12
CA GLY A 79 4.76 10.49 7.88
C GLY A 79 4.89 10.80 6.39
N THR A 80 5.33 9.84 5.58
CA THR A 80 5.43 10.01 4.12
C THR A 80 4.06 10.16 3.47
N SER A 81 3.02 9.48 3.97
CA SER A 81 1.62 9.71 3.56
C SER A 81 1.19 11.14 3.77
N GLY A 82 1.42 11.71 4.96
CA GLY A 82 1.07 13.10 5.26
C GLY A 82 1.86 14.11 4.43
N LEU A 83 3.15 13.84 4.21
CA LEU A 83 4.01 14.68 3.39
C LEU A 83 3.58 14.70 1.92
N LEU A 84 3.33 13.53 1.32
CA LEU A 84 2.82 13.45 -0.05
C LEU A 84 1.43 14.09 -0.15
N SER A 85 0.59 13.89 0.87
CA SER A 85 -0.72 14.54 0.94
C SER A 85 -0.62 16.05 0.97
N TRP A 86 0.35 16.59 1.72
CA TRP A 86 0.64 18.00 1.74
C TRP A 86 1.01 18.52 0.35
N TYR A 87 1.94 17.86 -0.37
CA TYR A 87 2.29 18.22 -1.75
C TYR A 87 1.04 18.28 -2.64
N VAL A 88 0.19 17.26 -2.59
CA VAL A 88 -1.06 17.23 -3.38
C VAL A 88 -2.00 18.38 -3.00
N PHE A 89 -2.23 18.64 -1.71
CA PHE A 89 -3.12 19.71 -1.28
C PHE A 89 -2.58 21.10 -1.60
N THR A 90 -1.26 21.32 -1.61
CA THR A 90 -0.66 22.60 -2.03
C THR A 90 -0.96 22.93 -3.49
N ALA A 91 -1.38 21.96 -4.31
CA ALA A 91 -1.81 22.21 -5.68
C ALA A 91 -3.19 22.90 -5.78
N VAL A 92 -3.99 22.89 -4.69
CA VAL A 92 -5.39 23.34 -4.70
C VAL A 92 -5.64 24.43 -3.66
N VAL A 93 -4.96 24.37 -2.51
CA VAL A 93 -5.16 25.30 -1.39
C VAL A 93 -3.83 25.89 -0.92
N SER A 94 -3.90 26.94 -0.09
CA SER A 94 -2.70 27.56 0.49
C SER A 94 -1.88 26.56 1.33
N ALA A 95 -0.57 26.78 1.42
CA ALA A 95 0.35 25.87 2.12
C ALA A 95 -0.02 25.60 3.59
N GLY A 96 -0.56 26.59 4.30
CA GLY A 96 -1.01 26.42 5.69
C GLY A 96 -2.22 25.48 5.80
N VAL A 97 -3.21 25.64 4.92
CA VAL A 97 -4.38 24.73 4.87
C VAL A 97 -3.96 23.34 4.41
N ALA A 98 -3.10 23.25 3.39
CA ALA A 98 -2.55 21.98 2.93
C ALA A 98 -1.83 21.22 4.05
N ALA A 99 -1.09 21.92 4.92
CA ALA A 99 -0.37 21.30 6.03
C ALA A 99 -1.34 20.68 7.05
N VAL A 100 -2.43 21.38 7.37
CA VAL A 100 -3.48 20.85 8.24
C VAL A 100 -4.15 19.63 7.61
N LEU A 101 -4.46 19.67 6.31
CA LEU A 101 -5.08 18.54 5.61
C LEU A 101 -4.13 17.33 5.53
N GLY A 102 -2.84 17.55 5.23
CA GLY A 102 -1.83 16.49 5.20
C GLY A 102 -1.63 15.86 6.58
N ALA A 103 -1.57 16.66 7.64
CA ALA A 103 -1.56 16.16 9.02
C ALA A 103 -2.84 15.38 9.36
N GLY A 104 -3.99 15.82 8.86
CA GLY A 104 -5.26 15.10 8.98
C GLY A 104 -5.21 13.70 8.36
N VAL A 105 -4.60 13.55 7.18
CA VAL A 105 -4.38 12.23 6.56
C VAL A 105 -3.48 11.36 7.44
N SER A 106 -2.37 11.90 7.95
CA SER A 106 -1.50 11.14 8.86
C SER A 106 -2.23 10.70 10.14
N VAL A 107 -3.01 11.58 10.76
CA VAL A 107 -3.78 11.25 11.96
C VAL A 107 -4.84 10.19 11.66
N ALA A 108 -5.54 10.31 10.53
CA ALA A 108 -6.53 9.32 10.12
C ALA A 108 -5.90 7.93 9.93
N LEU A 109 -4.79 7.83 9.22
CA LEU A 109 -4.04 6.58 9.04
C LEU A 109 -3.46 6.04 10.35
N TRP A 110 -3.07 6.92 11.28
CA TRP A 110 -2.49 6.49 12.55
C TRP A 110 -3.53 5.87 13.48
N VAL A 111 -4.70 6.52 13.58
CA VAL A 111 -5.73 6.24 14.59
C VAL A 111 -6.79 5.27 14.07
N TYR A 112 -7.15 5.36 12.78
CA TYR A 112 -8.27 4.60 12.22
C TYR A 112 -8.01 4.16 10.77
N PRO A 113 -7.06 3.23 10.55
CA PRO A 113 -6.70 2.73 9.24
C PRO A 113 -7.71 1.72 8.70
N GLU A 114 -8.98 2.12 8.51
CA GLU A 114 -9.92 1.30 7.75
C GLU A 114 -9.58 1.28 6.27
N TRP A 115 -10.02 0.24 5.55
CA TRP A 115 -9.70 0.04 4.13
C TRP A 115 -9.97 1.29 3.27
N TYR A 116 -11.10 1.98 3.47
CA TYR A 116 -11.43 3.16 2.68
C TYR A 116 -10.56 4.38 3.04
N VAL A 117 -10.05 4.47 4.27
CA VAL A 117 -9.09 5.51 4.67
C VAL A 117 -7.74 5.23 4.03
N VAL A 118 -7.30 3.98 4.07
CA VAL A 118 -6.05 3.51 3.45
C VAL A 118 -6.11 3.71 1.94
N ASP A 119 -7.20 3.32 1.29
CA ASP A 119 -7.36 3.45 -0.17
C ASP A 119 -7.42 4.89 -0.63
N THR A 120 -8.17 5.74 0.08
CA THR A 120 -8.26 7.17 -0.29
C THR A 120 -6.93 7.88 -0.09
N ALA A 121 -6.21 7.60 0.99
CA ALA A 121 -4.85 8.07 1.19
C ALA A 121 -3.90 7.51 0.13
N GLY A 122 -4.01 6.22 -0.20
CA GLY A 122 -3.21 5.55 -1.22
C GLY A 122 -3.43 6.12 -2.62
N VAL A 123 -4.67 6.45 -3.00
CA VAL A 123 -4.98 7.15 -4.25
C VAL A 123 -4.34 8.53 -4.27
N LEU A 124 -4.45 9.28 -3.17
CA LEU A 124 -3.90 10.62 -3.06
C LEU A 124 -2.35 10.60 -3.13
N MET A 125 -1.72 9.71 -2.37
CA MET A 125 -0.27 9.47 -2.39
C MET A 125 0.19 8.97 -3.75
N GLY A 126 -0.52 8.03 -4.36
CA GLY A 126 -0.21 7.47 -5.67
C GLY A 126 -0.26 8.54 -6.76
N ALA A 127 -1.30 9.39 -6.76
CA ALA A 127 -1.40 10.52 -7.67
C ALA A 127 -0.26 11.53 -7.46
N GLY A 128 0.05 11.87 -6.20
CA GLY A 128 1.16 12.77 -5.85
C GLY A 128 2.53 12.22 -6.28
N ALA A 129 2.84 10.98 -5.90
CA ALA A 129 4.10 10.32 -6.23
C ALA A 129 4.25 10.15 -7.75
N ALA A 130 3.21 9.66 -8.45
CA ALA A 130 3.25 9.52 -9.90
C ALA A 130 3.39 10.87 -10.62
N GLY A 131 2.75 11.94 -10.11
CA GLY A 131 2.94 13.30 -10.62
C GLY A 131 4.37 13.80 -10.44
N LEU A 132 4.95 13.60 -9.25
CA LEU A 132 6.34 13.97 -8.94
C LEU A 132 7.35 13.18 -9.79
N PHE A 133 7.16 11.87 -9.92
CA PHE A 133 7.99 11.03 -10.79
C PHE A 133 7.82 11.40 -12.27
N GLY A 134 6.61 11.75 -12.69
CA GLY A 134 6.29 12.14 -14.06
C GLY A 134 6.97 13.45 -14.50
N ILE A 135 7.19 14.40 -13.58
CA ILE A 135 8.01 15.61 -13.88
C ILE A 135 9.51 15.37 -13.69
N THR A 136 9.90 14.34 -12.92
CA THR A 136 11.30 14.04 -12.62
C THR A 136 11.96 13.23 -13.73
N PHE A 137 11.23 12.34 -14.39
CA PHE A 137 11.79 11.49 -15.44
C PHE A 137 11.24 11.83 -16.82
N GLY A 138 12.15 12.05 -17.76
CA GLY A 138 11.87 11.97 -19.17
C GLY A 138 11.55 10.54 -19.60
N LEU A 139 11.10 10.38 -20.84
CA LEU A 139 10.62 9.09 -21.36
C LEU A 139 11.68 7.99 -21.28
N LEU A 140 12.92 8.28 -21.68
CA LEU A 140 13.99 7.28 -21.70
C LEU A 140 14.37 6.82 -20.29
N PRO A 141 14.69 7.70 -19.32
CA PRO A 141 14.98 7.27 -17.95
C PRO A 141 13.80 6.54 -17.27
N ALA A 142 12.56 6.96 -17.55
CA ALA A 142 11.38 6.29 -17.02
C ALA A 142 11.26 4.84 -17.54
N ILE A 143 11.42 4.64 -18.85
CA ILE A 143 11.38 3.29 -19.45
C ILE A 143 12.50 2.42 -18.88
N VAL A 144 13.72 2.94 -18.74
CA VAL A 144 14.84 2.18 -18.17
C VAL A 144 14.53 1.78 -16.73
N LEU A 145 14.09 2.72 -15.89
CA LEU A 145 13.74 2.46 -14.50
C LEU A 145 12.64 1.39 -14.39
N LEU A 146 11.52 1.59 -15.09
CA LEU A 146 10.39 0.66 -15.07
C LEU A 146 10.77 -0.72 -15.62
N SER A 147 11.62 -0.79 -16.65
CA SER A 147 12.08 -2.07 -17.20
C SER A 147 12.94 -2.83 -16.18
N VAL A 148 13.85 -2.14 -15.49
CA VAL A 148 14.68 -2.78 -14.44
C VAL A 148 13.81 -3.27 -13.30
N LEU A 149 12.86 -2.46 -12.84
CA LEU A 149 11.93 -2.85 -11.77
C LEU A 149 11.04 -4.03 -12.19
N ALA A 150 10.53 -4.05 -13.42
CA ALA A 150 9.72 -5.15 -13.94
C ALA A 150 10.52 -6.45 -14.07
N VAL A 151 11.79 -6.38 -14.50
CA VAL A 151 12.67 -7.55 -14.54
C VAL A 151 12.97 -8.06 -13.13
N TYR A 152 13.22 -7.16 -12.18
CA TYR A 152 13.41 -7.53 -10.78
C TYR A 152 12.17 -8.24 -10.22
N ASP A 153 10.98 -7.67 -10.43
CA ASP A 153 9.71 -8.23 -9.98
C ASP A 153 9.48 -9.65 -10.54
N ALA A 154 9.69 -9.83 -11.85
CA ALA A 154 9.58 -11.13 -12.48
C ALA A 154 10.59 -12.16 -11.92
N ILE A 155 11.83 -11.76 -11.65
CA ILE A 155 12.82 -12.66 -11.03
C ILE A 155 12.41 -12.99 -9.59
N SER A 156 11.95 -11.99 -8.84
CA SER A 156 11.56 -12.14 -7.44
C SER A 156 10.42 -13.16 -7.28
N VAL A 157 9.42 -13.05 -8.15
CA VAL A 157 8.23 -13.92 -8.17
C VAL A 157 8.53 -15.29 -8.74
N TYR A 158 9.02 -15.39 -9.98
CA TYR A 158 9.08 -16.68 -10.69
C TYR A 158 10.33 -17.51 -10.41
N LYS A 159 11.41 -16.89 -9.93
CA LYS A 159 12.69 -17.58 -9.74
C LYS A 159 13.03 -17.79 -8.29
N THR A 160 12.90 -16.74 -7.47
CA THR A 160 13.29 -16.82 -6.06
C THR A 160 12.14 -17.09 -5.13
N GLU A 161 10.90 -16.90 -5.59
CA GLU A 161 9.67 -17.04 -4.79
C GLU A 161 9.69 -16.25 -3.46
N HIS A 162 10.61 -15.30 -3.32
CA HIS A 162 10.87 -14.58 -2.06
C HIS A 162 9.67 -13.74 -1.61
N MET A 163 8.87 -13.23 -2.55
CA MET A 163 7.60 -12.55 -2.25
C MET A 163 6.49 -13.51 -1.79
N LEU A 164 6.56 -14.79 -2.16
CA LEU A 164 5.61 -15.81 -1.73
C LEU A 164 5.99 -16.32 -0.34
N ASP A 165 7.28 -16.54 -0.08
CA ASP A 165 7.78 -16.95 1.24
C ASP A 165 7.59 -15.86 2.31
N LEU A 166 7.61 -14.57 1.92
CA LEU A 166 7.25 -13.48 2.82
C LEU A 166 5.76 -13.52 3.19
N ALA A 167 4.87 -13.94 2.28
CA ALA A 167 3.43 -13.91 2.49
C ALA A 167 2.98 -14.87 3.61
N ASP A 168 3.69 -15.99 3.81
CA ASP A 168 3.42 -16.93 4.90
C ASP A 168 3.88 -16.44 6.28
N GLY A 169 4.75 -15.41 6.35
CA GLY A 169 5.29 -14.88 7.61
C GLY A 169 4.89 -13.44 7.97
N VAL A 170 4.10 -12.75 7.13
CA VAL A 170 3.89 -11.28 7.20
C VAL A 170 2.42 -10.89 7.45
N MET A 171 1.53 -11.86 7.66
CA MET A 171 0.16 -11.57 8.13
C MET A 171 0.13 -10.85 9.50
N ASP A 172 1.23 -10.90 10.27
CA ASP A 172 1.38 -10.18 11.56
C ASP A 172 1.77 -8.71 11.43
N LEU A 173 2.26 -8.28 10.26
CA LEU A 173 2.71 -6.91 10.05
C LEU A 173 1.51 -6.04 9.70
N ARG A 174 0.84 -5.56 10.76
CA ARG A 174 -0.31 -4.64 10.79
C ARG A 174 -0.04 -3.26 10.17
N ILE A 175 0.45 -3.24 8.93
CA ILE A 175 0.96 -2.05 8.28
C ILE A 175 0.14 -1.82 7.00
N PRO A 176 -0.65 -0.72 6.94
CA PRO A 176 -1.48 -0.43 5.79
C PRO A 176 -0.63 0.14 4.64
N VAL A 177 0.11 -0.74 3.95
CA VAL A 177 1.01 -0.36 2.85
C VAL A 177 0.43 -0.70 1.47
N ILE A 178 -0.66 -1.47 1.43
CA ILE A 178 -1.23 -2.00 0.20
C ILE A 178 -2.68 -1.50 0.08
N LEU A 179 -3.08 -1.13 -1.14
CA LEU A 179 -4.49 -0.83 -1.45
C LEU A 179 -5.33 -2.09 -1.25
N VAL A 180 -6.47 -1.96 -0.58
CA VAL A 180 -7.33 -3.08 -0.22
C VAL A 180 -8.51 -3.13 -1.17
N ILE A 181 -8.76 -4.29 -1.78
CA ILE A 181 -9.88 -4.47 -2.72
C ILE A 181 -10.96 -5.32 -2.04
N PRO A 182 -11.93 -4.70 -1.35
CA PRO A 182 -12.96 -5.47 -0.65
C PRO A 182 -13.93 -6.12 -1.63
N LEU A 183 -14.21 -7.42 -1.42
CA LEU A 183 -15.25 -8.14 -2.18
C LEU A 183 -16.67 -7.77 -1.70
N THR A 184 -16.81 -7.19 -0.50
CA THR A 184 -18.08 -6.73 0.08
C THR A 184 -17.89 -5.39 0.80
N LEU A 185 -18.91 -4.53 0.82
CA LEU A 185 -18.81 -3.19 1.46
C LEU A 185 -18.83 -3.24 3.00
N SER A 186 -19.29 -4.36 3.56
CA SER A 186 -19.27 -4.63 5.00
C SER A 186 -17.91 -5.14 5.48
N TYR A 187 -16.92 -5.23 4.59
CA TYR A 187 -15.55 -5.58 4.94
C TYR A 187 -14.95 -4.52 5.88
N SER A 188 -14.28 -4.99 6.94
CA SER A 188 -13.57 -4.19 7.93
C SER A 188 -12.12 -4.64 7.98
N LEU A 189 -11.19 -3.72 7.72
CA LEU A 189 -9.76 -4.03 7.77
C LEU A 189 -9.30 -4.17 9.22
N LEU A 190 -9.91 -3.41 10.13
CA LEU A 190 -9.58 -3.45 11.54
C LEU A 190 -9.97 -4.78 12.20
N GLU A 191 -11.07 -5.40 11.76
CA GLU A 191 -11.51 -6.70 12.27
C GLU A 191 -10.60 -7.84 11.79
N GLU A 192 -10.16 -7.83 10.54
CA GLU A 192 -9.23 -8.84 10.01
C GLU A 192 -7.85 -8.74 10.66
N VAL A 193 -7.31 -7.52 10.78
CA VAL A 193 -5.98 -7.27 11.38
C VAL A 193 -5.99 -7.41 12.92
N GLY A 194 -7.15 -7.22 13.54
CA GLY A 194 -7.37 -7.35 14.99
C GLY A 194 -7.78 -8.75 15.46
N GLY A 195 -8.37 -9.57 14.58
CA GLY A 195 -8.97 -10.87 14.90
C GLY A 195 -7.98 -12.05 15.01
N ASP A 196 -6.79 -11.94 14.42
CA ASP A 196 -5.76 -13.00 14.46
C ASP A 196 -5.11 -13.22 15.86
N GLY A 197 -5.64 -12.60 16.91
CA GLY A 197 -5.16 -12.75 18.29
C GLY A 197 -6.13 -13.43 19.26
N ASP A 198 -7.33 -13.85 18.83
CA ASP A 198 -8.38 -14.34 19.75
C ASP A 198 -9.17 -15.55 19.20
N SER A 199 -8.58 -16.32 18.27
CA SER A 199 -9.16 -17.59 17.80
C SER A 199 -8.24 -18.79 18.04
N GLU A 200 -7.72 -18.89 19.26
CA GLU A 200 -7.36 -20.17 19.88
C GLU A 200 -8.19 -20.28 21.17
N ASP A 201 -8.87 -21.42 21.34
CA ASP A 201 -9.69 -21.83 22.49
C ASP A 201 -11.13 -21.28 22.60
N ASP A 202 -12.05 -21.81 21.78
CA ASP A 202 -13.34 -22.29 22.32
C ASP A 202 -14.01 -23.29 21.38
N ASP A 203 -13.61 -24.56 21.47
CA ASP A 203 -14.50 -25.70 21.15
C ASP A 203 -13.95 -26.95 21.86
N SER A 204 -13.90 -26.87 23.19
CA SER A 204 -13.85 -28.05 24.04
C SER A 204 -14.92 -27.95 25.13
N GLU A 205 -15.75 -28.99 25.15
CA GLU A 205 -16.75 -29.36 26.16
C GLU A 205 -18.18 -28.82 25.94
N ASP A 206 -19.08 -29.65 25.39
CA ASP A 206 -19.90 -30.52 26.23
C ASP A 206 -20.83 -31.43 25.38
N THR A 207 -20.56 -32.73 25.34
CA THR A 207 -21.52 -33.73 25.84
C THR A 207 -20.89 -35.11 25.93
N ALA A 208 -20.66 -35.50 27.18
CA ALA A 208 -20.33 -36.83 27.63
C ALA A 208 -21.47 -37.84 27.34
N VAL A 209 -21.07 -39.07 27.01
CA VAL A 209 -21.68 -40.37 27.40
C VAL A 209 -23.09 -40.66 26.86
N ASP A 210 -23.16 -41.59 25.90
CA ASP A 210 -23.83 -42.88 26.17
C ASP A 210 -23.22 -43.98 25.28
N ASP A 211 -22.64 -44.97 25.95
CA ASP A 211 -22.21 -46.24 25.37
C ASP A 211 -23.33 -47.25 25.63
N ASP A 212 -23.48 -48.20 24.71
CA ASP A 212 -24.29 -49.42 24.77
C ASP A 212 -25.82 -49.43 24.45
N ILE A 213 -26.17 -50.56 23.80
CA ILE A 213 -27.47 -51.20 23.55
C ILE A 213 -28.25 -50.73 22.30
N ASP A 214 -28.11 -51.43 21.16
CA ASP A 214 -28.90 -52.65 20.95
C ASP A 214 -28.45 -53.42 19.69
N SER A 215 -28.25 -54.70 19.93
CA SER A 215 -28.34 -55.80 18.99
C SER A 215 -29.65 -55.81 18.19
N ASP A 216 -29.62 -56.51 17.06
CA ASP A 216 -30.77 -57.19 16.46
C ASP A 216 -31.67 -56.37 15.50
N ARG A 217 -31.49 -56.59 14.18
CA ARG A 217 -32.49 -57.28 13.34
C ARG A 217 -32.05 -57.41 11.87
N ARG A 218 -31.80 -58.67 11.50
CA ARG A 218 -32.16 -59.40 10.25
C ARG A 218 -31.93 -58.76 8.88
#